data_AF-A0A950SWF6-F1
#
_entry.id   AF-A0A950SWF6-F1
#
_cell.length_a   1.000
_cell.length_b   1.000
_cell.length_c   1.000
_cell.angle_alpha   90.00
_cell.angle_beta   90.00
_cell.angle_gamma   90.00
#
_symmetry.space_group_name_H-M   'P 1'
#
loop_
_entity.id
_entity.type
_entity.pdbx_description
1 polymer ?
#
loop_
_entity_poly.entity_id
_entity_poly.type
_entity_poly.pdbx_seq_one_letter_code
_entity_poly.pdbx_strand_id
1 'polypeptide(L)'
;IKERFATPRRTVIEDVEFEADIEALIQREAMVVTVSHGGYIKRVPLSTYRAQRRGGRGRAGMAIREEDFVSEVFVASTLAPVLFFTSSGRVYKLKVYRLPLGNPQSRGRPMVNLLQNLAPGETISTIMPLPEDEESWSDLTVIFATANGYVRRNALSDFGDIRANGKIAMKFEGEDTDDRLIAVATCTDANDVLLATRNGKSIRFPVGDVRVFSGRSSVGVRGIRLLGDDLVISMSILRHEEIAPDVRNSYLSLAAKRRRQMGEESETVAEAPLEPEEPNGENGGEEGTISEEVYADLAQREEFVLSVTEKGYGVRTSAYDYRITGRGGQGIDNMDLTRRNDAIVAVFPVGHNDQIMLVTDGGMVIRCPVHDIRIARRRSQGVVIFKVGEGERVVSVARLPEESDENGAADDADEAPDHQQSSEGDT
;
A
#
# COMPACT_ATOMS: atom_id res chain seq x y z
N ILE A 1 -16.16 -69.59 26.06
CA ILE A 1 -15.75 -68.46 26.93
C ILE A 1 -16.32 -67.13 26.41
N LYS A 2 -16.05 -66.74 25.16
CA LYS A 2 -16.57 -65.50 24.55
C LYS A 2 -18.10 -65.36 24.62
N GLU A 3 -18.86 -66.43 24.37
CA GLU A 3 -20.33 -66.45 24.52
C GLU A 3 -20.83 -66.35 25.97
N ARG A 4 -20.03 -66.80 26.95
CA ARG A 4 -20.45 -66.84 28.36
C ARG A 4 -20.14 -65.55 29.13
N PHE A 5 -19.27 -64.70 28.58
CA PHE A 5 -18.80 -63.47 29.24
C PHE A 5 -18.87 -62.23 28.33
N ALA A 6 -19.60 -62.30 27.20
CA ALA A 6 -19.82 -61.15 26.35
C ALA A 6 -20.71 -60.14 27.10
N THR A 7 -20.16 -58.96 27.39
CA THR A 7 -20.91 -57.82 27.93
C THR A 7 -21.09 -56.77 26.83
N PRO A 8 -22.26 -56.11 26.76
CA PRO A 8 -22.46 -55.00 25.83
C PRO A 8 -21.40 -53.91 26.08
N ARG A 9 -20.88 -53.32 25.00
CA ARG A 9 -19.91 -52.22 25.11
C ARG A 9 -20.59 -51.05 25.82
N ARG A 10 -20.02 -50.63 26.95
CA ARG A 10 -20.58 -49.56 27.80
C ARG A 10 -20.32 -48.16 27.24
N THR A 11 -19.26 -48.01 26.45
CA THR A 11 -18.84 -46.74 25.85
C THR A 11 -19.19 -46.73 24.37
N VAL A 12 -19.74 -45.62 23.89
CA VAL A 12 -19.85 -45.33 22.46
C VAL A 12 -18.59 -44.56 22.06
N ILE A 13 -17.93 -44.98 20.99
CA ILE A 13 -16.95 -44.11 20.30
C ILE A 13 -17.77 -43.38 19.26
N GLU A 14 -18.03 -42.11 19.49
CA GLU A 14 -18.59 -41.24 18.47
C GLU A 14 -17.40 -40.74 17.64
N ASP A 15 -17.36 -41.13 16.35
CA ASP A 15 -16.52 -40.45 15.37
C ASP A 15 -17.15 -39.07 15.13
N VAL A 16 -17.04 -38.19 16.12
CA VAL A 16 -17.22 -36.76 15.90
C VAL A 16 -15.97 -36.34 15.15
N GLU A 17 -16.05 -36.34 13.83
CA GLU A 17 -15.11 -35.62 12.99
C GLU A 17 -15.22 -34.17 13.45
N PHE A 18 -14.28 -33.74 14.27
CA PHE A 18 -14.18 -32.35 14.68
C PHE A 18 -13.86 -31.58 13.39
N GLU A 19 -14.89 -31.09 12.70
CA GLU A 19 -14.78 -30.10 11.65
C GLU A 19 -14.30 -28.79 12.30
N ALA A 20 -13.08 -28.80 12.87
CA ALA A 20 -12.39 -27.56 13.15
C ALA A 20 -12.19 -26.88 11.81
N ASP A 21 -12.74 -25.68 11.68
CA ASP A 21 -12.35 -24.81 10.59
C ASP A 21 -10.82 -24.71 10.62
N ILE A 22 -10.17 -25.10 9.52
CA ILE A 22 -8.71 -25.05 9.39
C ILE A 22 -8.22 -23.65 9.72
N GLU A 23 -9.04 -22.62 9.48
CA GLU A 23 -8.75 -21.23 9.82
C GLU A 23 -8.51 -21.00 11.31
N ALA A 24 -9.16 -21.74 12.21
CA ALA A 24 -8.93 -21.65 13.65
C ALA A 24 -7.52 -22.12 14.06
N LEU A 25 -6.83 -22.88 13.20
CA LEU A 25 -5.45 -23.32 13.41
C LEU A 25 -4.42 -22.38 12.77
N ILE A 26 -4.85 -21.38 11.99
CA ILE A 26 -3.96 -20.45 11.31
C ILE A 26 -3.64 -19.27 12.22
N GLN A 27 -2.38 -19.15 12.60
CA GLN A 27 -1.89 -17.99 13.34
C GLN A 27 -2.03 -16.71 12.51
N ARG A 28 -2.51 -15.64 13.16
CA ARG A 28 -2.54 -14.29 12.59
C ARG A 28 -1.12 -13.71 12.58
N GLU A 29 -0.57 -13.53 11.39
CA GLU A 29 0.80 -13.00 11.19
C GLU A 29 0.83 -12.13 9.93
N ALA A 30 1.59 -11.04 9.96
CA ALA A 30 1.86 -10.23 8.77
C ALA A 30 2.74 -10.98 7.77
N MET A 31 2.23 -11.13 6.55
CA MET A 31 2.92 -11.79 5.46
C MET A 31 3.27 -10.80 4.36
N VAL A 32 4.50 -10.88 3.87
CA VAL A 32 4.90 -10.26 2.61
C VAL A 32 4.51 -11.20 1.49
N VAL A 33 3.63 -10.74 0.62
CA VAL A 33 3.25 -11.46 -0.58
C VAL A 33 3.92 -10.81 -1.77
N THR A 34 4.53 -11.63 -2.61
CA THR A 34 5.21 -11.17 -3.81
C THR A 34 4.62 -11.87 -5.02
N VAL A 35 4.39 -11.10 -6.08
CA VAL A 35 4.01 -11.60 -7.39
C VAL A 35 5.15 -11.30 -8.36
N SER A 36 5.53 -12.29 -9.15
CA SER A 36 6.54 -12.13 -10.20
C SER A 36 5.91 -11.82 -11.55
N HIS A 37 6.69 -11.23 -12.46
CA HIS A 37 6.24 -10.96 -13.83
C HIS A 37 5.78 -12.25 -14.54
N GLY A 38 6.45 -13.38 -14.29
CA GLY A 38 6.07 -14.69 -14.80
C GLY A 38 4.81 -15.31 -14.16
N GLY A 39 4.07 -14.58 -13.31
CA GLY A 39 2.83 -15.04 -12.69
C GLY A 39 3.04 -16.03 -11.54
N TYR A 40 4.19 -15.97 -10.87
CA TYR A 40 4.42 -16.75 -9.64
C TYR A 40 4.02 -15.92 -8.43
N ILE A 41 3.39 -16.57 -7.45
CA ILE A 41 3.00 -15.94 -6.19
C ILE A 41 3.50 -16.75 -5.01
N LYS A 42 3.86 -16.06 -3.93
CA LYS A 42 4.21 -16.64 -2.63
C LYS A 42 3.94 -15.69 -1.49
N ARG A 43 3.86 -16.24 -0.28
CA ARG A 43 3.90 -15.48 0.98
C ARG A 43 5.13 -15.84 1.79
N VAL A 44 5.70 -14.85 2.47
CA VAL A 44 6.86 -14.99 3.36
C VAL A 44 6.60 -14.17 4.62
N PRO A 45 6.86 -14.70 5.83
CA PRO A 45 6.68 -13.92 7.07
C PRO A 45 7.44 -12.61 7.05
N LEU A 46 6.79 -11.52 7.47
CA LEU A 46 7.40 -10.19 7.47
C LEU A 46 8.66 -10.12 8.37
N SER A 47 8.66 -10.88 9.46
CA SER A 47 9.79 -11.06 10.38
C SER A 47 11.08 -11.51 9.68
N THR A 48 10.97 -12.20 8.54
CA THR A 48 12.11 -12.64 7.73
C THR A 48 12.85 -11.44 7.08
N TYR A 49 12.14 -10.35 6.79
CA TYR A 49 12.70 -9.14 6.19
C TYR A 49 13.12 -8.17 7.30
N ARG A 50 14.40 -8.21 7.70
CA ARG A 50 14.91 -7.27 8.71
C ARG A 50 14.97 -5.85 8.16
N ALA A 51 14.54 -4.90 9.00
CA ALA A 51 14.67 -3.48 8.72
C ALA A 51 16.14 -3.04 8.60
N GLN A 52 16.36 -2.02 7.78
CA GLN A 52 17.62 -1.35 7.54
C GLN A 52 17.36 0.16 7.55
N ARG A 53 18.41 0.97 7.77
CA ARG A 53 18.33 2.41 7.57
C ARG A 53 18.18 2.73 6.08
N ARG A 54 17.56 3.88 5.77
CA ARG A 54 17.51 4.40 4.39
C ARG A 54 18.92 4.54 3.79
N GLY A 55 19.01 4.54 2.47
CA GLY A 55 20.27 4.64 1.73
C GLY A 55 21.13 3.38 1.78
N GLY A 56 20.57 2.26 2.27
CA GLY A 56 21.18 0.94 2.15
C GLY A 56 21.13 0.40 0.72
N ARG A 57 21.94 -0.63 0.45
CA ARG A 57 21.92 -1.39 -0.82
C ARG A 57 20.87 -2.50 -0.85
N GLY A 58 20.05 -2.64 0.20
CA GLY A 58 19.12 -3.75 0.33
C GLY A 58 19.81 -5.10 0.52
N ARG A 59 19.03 -6.17 0.52
CA ARG A 59 19.47 -7.56 0.55
C ARG A 59 18.87 -8.31 -0.63
N ALA A 60 19.51 -9.40 -1.03
CA ALA A 60 18.93 -10.30 -2.01
C ALA A 60 17.59 -10.84 -1.48
N GLY A 61 16.51 -10.46 -2.16
CA GLY A 61 15.17 -10.97 -1.92
C GLY A 61 15.00 -12.29 -2.65
N MET A 62 14.68 -12.23 -3.95
CA MET A 62 14.38 -13.38 -4.81
C MET A 62 15.59 -13.78 -5.67
N ALA A 63 15.79 -15.08 -5.90
CA ALA A 63 16.78 -15.54 -6.86
C ALA A 63 16.29 -15.26 -8.29
N ILE A 64 16.96 -14.33 -8.98
CA ILE A 64 16.61 -13.96 -10.34
C ILE A 64 17.18 -14.98 -11.32
N ARG A 65 16.35 -15.36 -12.28
CA ARG A 65 16.78 -15.81 -13.60
C ARG A 65 16.48 -14.69 -14.57
N GLU A 66 17.23 -14.60 -15.67
CA GLU A 66 17.24 -13.49 -16.64
C GLU A 66 15.86 -13.06 -17.19
N GLU A 67 14.77 -13.76 -16.88
CA GLU A 67 13.40 -13.51 -17.37
C GLU A 67 12.32 -13.35 -16.28
N ASP A 68 12.61 -13.48 -14.98
CA ASP A 68 11.56 -13.45 -13.93
C ASP A 68 11.99 -12.65 -12.69
N PHE A 69 11.42 -11.44 -12.58
CA PHE A 69 11.62 -10.50 -11.47
C PHE A 69 10.30 -10.27 -10.71
N VAL A 70 10.40 -9.76 -9.49
CA VAL A 70 9.22 -9.40 -8.67
C VAL A 70 8.55 -8.18 -9.32
N SER A 71 7.30 -8.31 -9.71
CA SER A 71 6.52 -7.18 -10.27
C SER A 71 5.78 -6.43 -9.17
N GLU A 72 5.25 -7.14 -8.18
CA GLU A 72 4.44 -6.54 -7.11
C GLU A 72 4.78 -7.12 -5.74
N VAL A 73 4.77 -6.25 -4.73
CA VAL A 73 4.87 -6.63 -3.32
C VAL A 73 3.74 -6.00 -2.53
N PHE A 74 3.15 -6.77 -1.62
CA PHE A 74 2.16 -6.28 -0.67
C PHE A 74 2.30 -6.96 0.67
N VAL A 75 1.76 -6.33 1.70
CA VAL A 75 1.76 -6.85 3.07
C VAL A 75 0.32 -7.00 3.54
N ALA A 76 -0.01 -8.18 4.03
CA ALA A 76 -1.34 -8.49 4.54
C ALA A 76 -1.27 -9.60 5.60
N SER A 77 -2.24 -9.61 6.51
CA SER A 77 -2.39 -10.66 7.52
C SER A 77 -2.75 -11.99 6.87
N THR A 78 -2.29 -13.11 7.44
CA THR A 78 -2.63 -14.48 7.01
C THR A 78 -4.13 -14.71 6.84
N LEU A 79 -4.95 -14.14 7.71
CA LEU A 79 -6.41 -14.30 7.72
C LEU A 79 -7.16 -13.27 6.88
N ALA A 80 -6.47 -12.21 6.43
CA ALA A 80 -7.10 -11.16 5.66
C ALA A 80 -7.66 -11.71 4.33
N PRO A 81 -8.96 -11.47 4.02
CA PRO A 81 -9.50 -11.74 2.71
C PRO A 81 -8.93 -10.72 1.71
N VAL A 82 -8.40 -11.20 0.59
CA VAL A 82 -7.79 -10.35 -0.44
C VAL A 82 -8.48 -10.57 -1.78
N LEU A 83 -8.78 -9.47 -2.46
CA LEU A 83 -9.22 -9.45 -3.85
C LEU A 83 -8.00 -9.34 -4.76
N PHE A 84 -7.86 -10.27 -5.68
CA PHE A 84 -6.82 -10.32 -6.69
C PHE A 84 -7.40 -9.90 -8.03
N PHE A 85 -6.99 -8.73 -8.54
CA PHE A 85 -7.43 -8.22 -9.82
C PHE A 85 -6.40 -8.54 -10.89
N THR A 86 -6.88 -9.08 -11.98
CA THR A 86 -6.08 -9.49 -13.13
C THR A 86 -5.92 -8.40 -14.17
N SER A 87 -4.96 -8.57 -15.08
CA SER A 87 -4.78 -7.70 -16.25
C SER A 87 -5.98 -7.67 -17.19
N SER A 88 -6.82 -8.72 -17.21
CA SER A 88 -8.05 -8.75 -18.02
C SER A 88 -9.27 -8.11 -17.34
N GLY A 89 -9.14 -7.62 -16.11
CA GLY A 89 -10.24 -7.02 -15.35
C GLY A 89 -11.13 -8.03 -14.59
N ARG A 90 -10.66 -9.27 -14.40
CA ARG A 90 -11.29 -10.25 -13.51
C ARG A 90 -10.80 -10.09 -12.07
N VAL A 91 -11.64 -10.46 -11.11
CA VAL A 91 -11.34 -10.48 -9.68
C VAL A 91 -11.56 -11.86 -9.08
N TYR A 92 -10.66 -12.22 -8.16
CA TYR A 92 -10.71 -13.47 -7.38
C TYR A 92 -10.59 -13.14 -5.88
N LYS A 93 -11.29 -13.88 -5.01
CA LYS A 93 -11.20 -13.73 -3.55
C LYS A 93 -10.42 -14.91 -2.97
N LEU A 94 -9.31 -14.63 -2.29
CA LEU A 94 -8.53 -15.63 -1.54
C LEU A 94 -8.00 -15.02 -0.24
N LYS A 95 -7.94 -15.84 0.82
CA LYS A 95 -7.20 -15.47 2.04
C LYS A 95 -5.71 -15.70 1.86
N VAL A 96 -4.90 -14.87 2.51
CA VAL A 96 -3.44 -14.90 2.36
C VAL A 96 -2.85 -16.25 2.72
N TYR A 97 -3.33 -16.94 3.76
CA TYR A 97 -2.79 -18.24 4.19
C TYR A 97 -2.81 -19.32 3.10
N ARG A 98 -3.74 -19.22 2.13
CA ARG A 98 -3.85 -20.15 0.99
C ARG A 98 -2.75 -19.97 -0.05
N LEU A 99 -2.05 -18.83 -0.03
CA LEU A 99 -0.88 -18.61 -0.86
C LEU A 99 0.27 -19.51 -0.40
N PRO A 100 1.12 -19.97 -1.33
CA PRO A 100 2.19 -20.90 -1.01
C PRO A 100 3.21 -20.20 -0.11
N LEU A 101 3.46 -20.82 1.04
CA LEU A 101 4.53 -20.40 1.93
C LEU A 101 5.88 -20.67 1.27
N GLY A 102 6.76 -19.69 1.34
CA GLY A 102 8.11 -19.79 0.81
C GLY A 102 9.11 -19.04 1.66
N ASN A 103 10.35 -18.98 1.17
CA ASN A 103 11.39 -18.12 1.70
C ASN A 103 11.62 -16.92 0.73
N PRO A 104 12.34 -15.86 1.15
CA PRO A 104 12.60 -14.71 0.30
C PRO A 104 13.18 -15.07 -1.07
N GLN A 105 14.07 -16.07 -1.13
CA GLN A 105 14.79 -16.47 -2.35
C GLN A 105 13.96 -17.35 -3.30
N SER A 106 12.94 -18.05 -2.78
CA SER A 106 12.10 -18.98 -3.54
C SER A 106 11.23 -18.26 -4.57
N ARG A 107 10.84 -18.93 -5.66
CA ARG A 107 9.98 -18.28 -6.69
C ARG A 107 8.50 -18.27 -6.33
N GLY A 108 8.06 -19.19 -5.49
CA GLY A 108 6.64 -19.42 -5.25
C GLY A 108 6.04 -20.46 -6.19
N ARG A 109 4.72 -20.42 -6.38
CA ARG A 109 4.00 -21.31 -7.31
C ARG A 109 3.31 -20.51 -8.41
N PRO A 110 3.14 -21.08 -9.62
CA PRO A 110 2.35 -20.45 -10.67
C PRO A 110 0.92 -20.16 -10.19
N MET A 111 0.45 -18.93 -10.38
CA MET A 111 -0.91 -18.51 -10.00
C MET A 111 -2.01 -19.29 -10.70
N VAL A 112 -1.77 -19.77 -11.92
CA VAL A 112 -2.72 -20.60 -12.67
C VAL A 112 -3.13 -21.87 -11.92
N ASN A 113 -2.33 -22.31 -10.93
CA ASN A 113 -2.66 -23.44 -10.07
C ASN A 113 -3.56 -23.06 -8.88
N LEU A 114 -3.67 -21.77 -8.56
CA LEU A 114 -4.45 -21.24 -7.43
C LEU A 114 -5.75 -20.60 -7.88
N LEU A 115 -5.72 -19.93 -9.03
CA LEU A 115 -6.82 -19.16 -9.59
C LEU A 115 -7.34 -19.86 -10.85
N GLN A 116 -8.61 -20.25 -10.83
CA GLN A 116 -9.23 -20.96 -11.95
C GLN A 116 -9.50 -19.99 -13.12
N ASN A 117 -9.41 -20.49 -14.36
CA ASN A 117 -9.74 -19.75 -15.58
C ASN A 117 -8.93 -18.46 -15.80
N LEU A 118 -7.65 -18.44 -15.45
CA LEU A 118 -6.75 -17.43 -16.02
C LEU A 118 -6.49 -17.76 -17.49
N ALA A 119 -6.63 -16.76 -18.34
CA ALA A 119 -6.21 -16.83 -19.72
C ALA A 119 -4.66 -16.96 -19.81
N PRO A 120 -4.13 -17.57 -20.88
CA PRO A 120 -2.70 -17.60 -21.11
C PRO A 120 -2.10 -16.18 -21.13
N GLY A 121 -1.06 -15.93 -20.32
CA GLY A 121 -0.41 -14.62 -20.21
C GLY A 121 -1.12 -13.62 -19.28
N GLU A 122 -2.26 -13.98 -18.68
CA GLU A 122 -2.93 -13.16 -17.69
C GLU A 122 -2.14 -13.16 -16.36
N THR A 123 -1.99 -11.99 -15.74
CA THR A 123 -1.28 -11.81 -14.47
C THR A 123 -2.11 -10.96 -13.50
N ILE A 124 -1.69 -10.85 -12.24
CA ILE A 124 -2.30 -9.90 -11.29
C ILE A 124 -1.78 -8.50 -11.59
N SER A 125 -2.69 -7.55 -11.75
CA SER A 125 -2.33 -6.14 -11.87
C SER A 125 -2.31 -5.42 -10.53
N THR A 126 -3.25 -5.76 -9.64
CA THR A 126 -3.33 -5.14 -8.32
C THR A 126 -4.10 -6.06 -7.37
N ILE A 127 -3.89 -5.86 -6.08
CA ILE A 127 -4.65 -6.53 -5.03
C ILE A 127 -5.35 -5.49 -4.16
N MET A 128 -6.42 -5.90 -3.49
CA MET A 128 -7.12 -5.08 -2.50
C MET A 128 -7.44 -5.96 -1.28
N PRO A 129 -6.83 -5.70 -0.11
CA PRO A 129 -7.30 -6.31 1.12
C PRO A 129 -8.74 -5.84 1.41
N LEU A 130 -9.60 -6.76 1.81
CA LEU A 130 -10.94 -6.44 2.28
C LEU A 130 -10.90 -6.17 3.79
N PRO A 131 -11.73 -5.25 4.29
CA PRO A 131 -12.01 -5.16 5.72
C PRO A 131 -12.46 -6.54 6.24
N GLU A 132 -11.89 -6.98 7.37
CA GLU A 132 -12.24 -8.26 7.98
C GLU A 132 -13.68 -8.27 8.51
N ASP A 133 -14.16 -7.12 8.96
CA ASP A 133 -15.55 -6.92 9.37
C ASP A 133 -16.45 -6.78 8.14
N GLU A 134 -17.17 -7.86 7.82
CA GLU A 134 -18.10 -7.89 6.69
C GLU A 134 -19.34 -7.00 6.92
N GLU A 135 -19.68 -6.65 8.16
CA GLU A 135 -20.82 -5.77 8.46
C GLU A 135 -20.56 -4.35 7.95
N SER A 136 -19.31 -3.88 8.04
CA SER A 136 -18.90 -2.57 7.53
C SER A 136 -19.02 -2.41 6.00
N TRP A 137 -19.19 -3.51 5.25
CA TRP A 137 -19.14 -3.46 3.78
C TRP A 137 -20.32 -2.73 3.14
N SER A 138 -21.46 -2.63 3.83
CA SER A 138 -22.63 -1.89 3.32
C SER A 138 -22.37 -0.40 3.17
N ASP A 139 -21.47 0.14 4.01
CA ASP A 139 -21.22 1.58 4.12
C ASP A 139 -20.03 2.00 3.25
N LEU A 140 -19.36 1.02 2.64
CA LEU A 140 -18.16 1.22 1.84
C LEU A 140 -18.45 1.16 0.35
N THR A 141 -17.78 2.04 -0.38
CA THR A 141 -17.65 1.95 -1.83
C THR A 141 -16.25 1.47 -2.18
N VAL A 142 -16.10 0.93 -3.38
CA VAL A 142 -14.82 0.59 -3.97
C VAL A 142 -14.58 1.49 -5.17
N ILE A 143 -13.39 2.08 -5.23
CA ILE A 143 -12.95 2.88 -6.36
C ILE A 143 -11.81 2.18 -7.09
N PHE A 144 -11.89 2.21 -8.41
CA PHE A 144 -10.94 1.65 -9.36
C PHE A 144 -10.23 2.79 -10.06
N ALA A 145 -8.94 2.61 -10.37
CA ALA A 145 -8.19 3.49 -11.24
C ALA A 145 -7.43 2.68 -12.30
N THR A 146 -7.41 3.19 -13.52
CA THR A 146 -6.74 2.58 -14.67
C THR A 146 -5.48 3.33 -15.08
N ALA A 147 -4.59 2.68 -15.82
CA ALA A 147 -3.33 3.26 -16.28
C ALA A 147 -3.57 4.47 -17.20
N ASN A 148 -4.64 4.44 -18.01
CA ASN A 148 -5.02 5.55 -18.89
C ASN A 148 -5.76 6.69 -18.17
N GLY A 149 -5.87 6.61 -16.84
CA GLY A 149 -6.39 7.70 -16.02
C GLY A 149 -7.91 7.73 -15.89
N TYR A 150 -8.60 6.62 -16.14
CA TYR A 150 -10.01 6.48 -15.79
C TYR A 150 -10.18 6.04 -14.33
N VAL A 151 -11.29 6.46 -13.73
CA VAL A 151 -11.72 6.04 -12.41
C VAL A 151 -13.18 5.60 -12.42
N ARG A 152 -13.50 4.64 -11.56
CA ARG A 152 -14.84 4.06 -11.47
C ARG A 152 -15.16 3.76 -10.02
N ARG A 153 -16.39 4.05 -9.58
CA ARG A 153 -16.86 3.75 -8.22
C ARG A 153 -18.01 2.76 -8.22
N ASN A 154 -17.98 1.76 -7.33
CA ASN A 154 -19.01 0.75 -7.12
C ASN A 154 -19.31 0.57 -5.63
N ALA A 155 -20.43 -0.06 -5.29
CA ALA A 155 -20.65 -0.51 -3.92
C ALA A 155 -19.68 -1.67 -3.60
N LEU A 156 -19.13 -1.73 -2.38
CA LEU A 156 -18.26 -2.84 -2.00
C LEU A 156 -19.01 -4.18 -1.99
N SER A 157 -20.31 -4.15 -1.68
CA SER A 157 -21.21 -5.31 -1.74
C SER A 157 -21.28 -5.98 -3.13
N ASP A 158 -20.96 -5.26 -4.21
CA ASP A 158 -20.82 -5.86 -5.55
C ASP A 158 -19.73 -6.94 -5.60
N PHE A 159 -18.80 -6.95 -4.63
CA PHE A 159 -17.65 -7.83 -4.54
C PHE A 159 -17.69 -8.78 -3.33
N GLY A 160 -18.81 -8.82 -2.59
CA GLY A 160 -18.94 -9.69 -1.42
C GLY A 160 -18.95 -11.18 -1.78
N ASP A 161 -19.77 -11.55 -2.77
CA ASP A 161 -19.82 -12.91 -3.33
C ASP A 161 -19.01 -13.01 -4.63
N ILE A 162 -17.85 -13.67 -4.53
CA ILE A 162 -16.96 -14.02 -5.64
C ILE A 162 -16.75 -15.52 -5.62
N ARG A 163 -17.25 -16.19 -6.65
CA ARG A 163 -17.09 -17.64 -6.85
C ARG A 163 -15.63 -18.00 -7.15
N ALA A 164 -15.28 -19.27 -6.98
CA ALA A 164 -13.93 -19.78 -7.22
C ALA A 164 -13.40 -19.55 -8.66
N ASN A 165 -14.30 -19.49 -9.65
CA ASN A 165 -13.95 -19.18 -11.04
C ASN A 165 -13.73 -17.68 -11.33
N GLY A 166 -13.83 -16.83 -10.30
CA GLY A 166 -13.67 -15.39 -10.40
C GLY A 166 -14.92 -14.67 -10.93
N LYS A 167 -14.87 -13.35 -10.90
CA LYS A 167 -15.94 -12.44 -11.31
C LYS A 167 -15.35 -11.37 -12.24
N ILE A 168 -16.15 -10.86 -13.17
CA ILE A 168 -15.73 -9.69 -13.98
C ILE A 168 -15.87 -8.45 -13.10
N ALA A 169 -14.77 -7.75 -12.85
CA ALA A 169 -14.76 -6.48 -12.12
C ALA A 169 -14.88 -5.29 -13.07
N MET A 170 -14.12 -5.33 -14.17
CA MET A 170 -14.08 -4.31 -15.22
C MET A 170 -13.86 -5.00 -16.57
N LYS A 171 -14.34 -4.39 -17.65
CA LYS A 171 -14.12 -4.85 -19.01
C LYS A 171 -13.27 -3.84 -19.76
N PHE A 172 -12.18 -4.31 -20.34
CA PHE A 172 -11.32 -3.56 -21.26
C PHE A 172 -11.67 -4.00 -22.68
N GLU A 173 -12.53 -3.24 -23.35
CA GLU A 173 -13.05 -3.53 -24.70
C GLU A 173 -12.90 -2.26 -25.58
N GLY A 174 -12.81 -2.42 -26.90
CA GLY A 174 -12.74 -1.28 -27.83
C GLY A 174 -11.42 -0.50 -27.74
N GLU A 175 -11.49 0.82 -27.52
CA GLU A 175 -10.31 1.70 -27.41
C GLU A 175 -9.50 1.47 -26.12
N ASP A 176 -10.07 0.77 -25.14
CA ASP A 176 -9.46 0.55 -23.82
C ASP A 176 -8.78 -0.83 -23.70
N THR A 177 -8.61 -1.58 -24.81
CA THR A 177 -8.02 -2.94 -24.77
C THR A 177 -6.59 -3.00 -24.23
N ASP A 178 -5.84 -1.92 -24.36
CA ASP A 178 -4.47 -1.80 -23.83
C ASP A 178 -4.42 -1.14 -22.44
N ASP A 179 -5.58 -0.74 -21.90
CA ASP A 179 -5.67 -0.23 -20.53
C ASP A 179 -5.55 -1.37 -19.52
N ARG A 180 -5.18 -1.02 -18.30
CA ARG A 180 -5.08 -1.96 -17.20
C ARG A 180 -5.45 -1.29 -15.90
N LEU A 181 -5.96 -2.10 -14.99
CA LEU A 181 -6.23 -1.66 -13.63
C LEU A 181 -4.91 -1.45 -12.87
N ILE A 182 -4.71 -0.27 -12.27
CA ILE A 182 -3.49 0.03 -11.51
C ILE A 182 -3.72 0.02 -10.01
N ALA A 183 -4.94 0.25 -9.55
CA ALA A 183 -5.26 0.27 -8.13
C ALA A 183 -6.76 0.11 -7.90
N VAL A 184 -7.07 -0.48 -6.76
CA VAL A 184 -8.44 -0.60 -6.23
C VAL A 184 -8.37 -0.35 -4.74
N ALA A 185 -9.27 0.48 -4.22
CA ALA A 185 -9.31 0.80 -2.79
C ALA A 185 -10.75 1.00 -2.32
N THR A 186 -10.99 0.72 -1.04
CA THR A 186 -12.24 1.07 -0.36
C THR A 186 -12.24 2.54 0.04
N CYS A 187 -13.39 3.20 -0.07
CA CYS A 187 -13.56 4.60 0.29
C CYS A 187 -15.00 4.92 0.68
N THR A 188 -15.18 6.03 1.38
CA THR A 188 -16.47 6.67 1.66
C THR A 188 -16.53 8.05 0.99
N ASP A 189 -17.68 8.73 1.09
CA ASP A 189 -17.81 10.11 0.63
C ASP A 189 -16.97 11.11 1.46
N ALA A 190 -16.43 10.70 2.61
CA ALA A 190 -15.51 11.49 3.42
C ALA A 190 -14.04 11.40 2.96
N ASN A 191 -13.81 10.86 1.76
CA ASN A 191 -12.47 10.70 1.20
C ASN A 191 -12.27 11.47 -0.10
N ASP A 192 -11.00 11.79 -0.37
CA ASP A 192 -10.52 12.23 -1.67
C ASP A 192 -9.72 11.13 -2.36
N VAL A 193 -9.72 11.17 -3.69
CA VAL A 193 -8.84 10.37 -4.54
C VAL A 193 -7.64 11.22 -4.93
N LEU A 194 -6.43 10.73 -4.68
CA LEU A 194 -5.19 11.25 -5.23
C LEU A 194 -4.66 10.26 -6.29
N LEU A 195 -4.63 10.67 -7.55
CA LEU A 195 -3.95 9.93 -8.61
C LEU A 195 -2.57 10.53 -8.85
N ALA A 196 -1.57 9.68 -9.05
CA ALA A 196 -0.23 10.11 -9.44
C ALA A 196 0.22 9.40 -10.73
N THR A 197 0.98 10.13 -11.53
CA THR A 197 1.45 9.67 -12.83
C THR A 197 2.95 9.39 -12.83
N ARG A 198 3.38 8.57 -13.79
CA ARG A 198 4.77 8.20 -14.01
C ARG A 198 5.67 9.41 -14.18
N ASN A 199 5.21 10.41 -14.95
CA ASN A 199 5.98 11.62 -15.25
C ASN A 199 5.85 12.70 -14.16
N GLY A 200 5.36 12.35 -12.97
CA GLY A 200 5.39 13.23 -11.80
C GLY A 200 4.26 14.25 -11.74
N LYS A 201 3.11 13.99 -12.40
CA LYS A 201 1.87 14.75 -12.17
C LYS A 201 1.01 14.07 -11.11
N SER A 202 0.16 14.85 -10.46
CA SER A 202 -0.83 14.34 -9.51
C SER A 202 -2.11 15.17 -9.55
N ILE A 203 -3.25 14.53 -9.33
CA ILE A 203 -4.54 15.22 -9.18
C ILE A 203 -5.27 14.69 -7.95
N ARG A 204 -5.84 15.60 -7.15
CA ARG A 204 -6.68 15.27 -6.00
C ARG A 204 -8.09 15.79 -6.25
N PHE A 205 -9.10 14.95 -6.07
CA PHE A 205 -10.53 15.30 -6.17
C PHE A 205 -11.38 14.48 -5.20
N PRO A 206 -12.54 14.99 -4.74
CA PRO A 206 -13.42 14.25 -3.83
C PRO A 206 -13.99 12.98 -4.46
N VAL A 207 -14.13 11.92 -3.66
CA VAL A 207 -14.77 10.67 -4.12
C VAL A 207 -16.19 10.91 -4.65
N GLY A 208 -16.89 11.89 -4.07
CA GLY A 208 -18.23 12.32 -4.50
C GLY A 208 -18.33 12.74 -5.97
N ASP A 209 -17.25 13.22 -6.59
CA ASP A 209 -17.21 13.64 -8.00
C ASP A 209 -17.32 12.46 -8.99
N VAL A 210 -17.25 11.23 -8.50
CA VAL A 210 -17.40 10.00 -9.27
C VAL A 210 -18.71 9.35 -8.87
N ARG A 211 -19.72 9.32 -9.74
CA ARG A 211 -20.98 8.60 -9.44
C ARG A 211 -20.75 7.11 -9.15
N VAL A 212 -21.62 6.50 -8.35
CA VAL A 212 -21.64 5.04 -8.17
C VAL A 212 -22.23 4.38 -9.42
N PHE A 213 -21.53 3.39 -9.97
CA PHE A 213 -21.96 2.62 -11.13
C PHE A 213 -22.63 1.32 -10.69
N SER A 214 -23.78 0.99 -11.27
CA SER A 214 -24.48 -0.27 -11.04
C SER A 214 -24.08 -1.40 -12.00
N GLY A 215 -23.57 -1.08 -13.20
CA GLY A 215 -23.21 -2.06 -14.24
C GLY A 215 -21.71 -2.20 -14.45
N ARG A 216 -21.21 -3.43 -14.65
CA ARG A 216 -19.76 -3.79 -14.67
C ARG A 216 -19.03 -3.64 -16.01
N SER A 217 -19.71 -3.12 -17.03
CA SER A 217 -19.19 -3.06 -18.41
C SER A 217 -18.41 -1.80 -18.77
N SER A 218 -18.45 -0.77 -17.92
CA SER A 218 -17.78 0.51 -18.19
C SER A 218 -16.42 0.58 -17.50
N VAL A 219 -15.44 1.20 -18.14
CA VAL A 219 -14.14 1.57 -17.53
C VAL A 219 -14.24 2.75 -16.55
N GLY A 220 -15.35 3.50 -16.58
CA GLY A 220 -15.63 4.61 -15.67
C GLY A 220 -15.59 5.98 -16.35
N VAL A 221 -15.11 6.98 -15.62
CA VAL A 221 -15.00 8.39 -16.04
C VAL A 221 -13.56 8.87 -15.86
N ARG A 222 -13.13 9.84 -16.65
CA ARG A 222 -11.73 10.32 -16.64
C ARG A 222 -11.31 10.92 -15.29
N GLY A 223 -10.44 10.26 -14.52
CA GLY A 223 -9.87 10.77 -13.28
C GLY A 223 -8.87 11.91 -13.49
N ILE A 224 -7.91 11.69 -14.39
CA ILE A 224 -6.86 12.64 -14.75
C ILE A 224 -6.70 12.71 -16.26
N ARG A 225 -6.33 13.87 -16.80
CA ARG A 225 -5.93 14.01 -18.19
C ARG A 225 -4.42 13.84 -18.33
N LEU A 226 -4.01 12.75 -18.95
CA LEU A 226 -2.62 12.43 -19.25
C LEU A 226 -2.11 13.23 -20.47
N LEU A 227 -0.80 13.43 -20.53
CA LEU A 227 -0.10 14.10 -21.62
C LEU A 227 0.98 13.16 -22.17
N GLY A 228 1.10 13.10 -23.51
CA GLY A 228 2.13 12.29 -24.15
C GLY A 228 1.96 10.80 -23.83
N ASP A 229 3.03 10.18 -23.36
CA ASP A 229 3.14 8.77 -22.97
C ASP A 229 3.00 8.55 -21.45
N ASP A 230 2.51 9.55 -20.72
CA ASP A 230 2.32 9.46 -19.27
C ASP A 230 1.23 8.45 -18.92
N LEU A 231 1.36 7.80 -17.76
CA LEU A 231 0.45 6.77 -17.26
C LEU A 231 0.22 6.98 -15.78
N VAL A 232 -0.98 6.69 -15.30
CA VAL A 232 -1.24 6.60 -13.86
C VAL A 232 -0.50 5.39 -13.30
N ILE A 233 0.26 5.61 -12.23
CA ILE A 233 1.02 4.56 -11.54
C ILE A 233 0.49 4.26 -10.15
N SER A 234 -0.30 5.17 -9.56
CA SER A 234 -0.91 4.94 -8.25
C SER A 234 -2.20 5.72 -8.06
N MET A 235 -3.01 5.19 -7.16
CA MET A 235 -4.17 5.83 -6.57
C MET A 235 -4.07 5.72 -5.06
N SER A 236 -4.38 6.82 -4.38
CA SER A 236 -4.43 6.91 -2.93
C SER A 236 -5.77 7.47 -2.47
N ILE A 237 -6.23 6.99 -1.33
CA ILE A 237 -7.41 7.51 -0.64
C ILE A 237 -6.92 8.36 0.52
N LEU A 238 -7.29 9.64 0.52
CA LEU A 238 -6.94 10.61 1.56
C LEU A 238 -8.21 11.04 2.29
N ARG A 239 -8.08 11.56 3.51
CA ARG A 239 -9.21 12.17 4.20
C ARG A 239 -9.62 13.44 3.47
N HIS A 240 -10.93 13.60 3.19
CA HIS A 240 -11.45 14.82 2.61
C HIS A 240 -11.34 15.97 3.61
N GLU A 241 -10.79 17.09 3.18
CA GLU A 241 -10.66 18.28 4.02
C GLU A 241 -10.56 19.55 3.17
N GLU A 242 -11.52 20.45 3.35
CA GLU A 242 -11.50 21.76 2.72
C GLU A 242 -10.83 22.79 3.64
N ILE A 243 -9.66 23.26 3.24
CA ILE A 243 -8.91 24.30 3.95
C ILE A 243 -8.78 25.50 3.03
N ALA A 244 -9.11 26.69 3.55
CA ALA A 244 -8.94 27.94 2.83
C ALA A 244 -7.48 28.11 2.37
N PRO A 245 -7.22 28.53 1.10
CA PRO A 245 -5.87 28.55 0.54
C PRO A 245 -4.84 29.34 1.36
N ASP A 246 -5.25 30.47 1.93
CA ASP A 246 -4.46 31.32 2.81
C ASP A 246 -4.06 30.59 4.10
N VAL A 247 -5.04 30.01 4.80
CA VAL A 247 -4.81 29.22 6.04
C VAL A 247 -3.87 28.04 5.78
N ARG A 248 -4.11 27.32 4.68
CA ARG A 248 -3.30 26.17 4.25
C ARG A 248 -1.86 26.57 3.95
N ASN A 249 -1.66 27.67 3.20
CA ASN A 249 -0.33 28.14 2.82
C ASN A 249 0.45 28.62 4.06
N SER A 250 -0.20 29.35 4.96
CA SER A 250 0.36 29.76 6.24
C SER A 250 0.73 28.58 7.13
N TYR A 251 -0.15 27.57 7.24
CA TYR A 251 0.15 26.32 7.97
C TYR A 251 1.41 25.65 7.43
N LEU A 252 1.46 25.41 6.12
CA LEU A 252 2.57 24.69 5.49
C LEU A 252 3.90 25.45 5.62
N SER A 253 3.87 26.78 5.54
CA SER A 253 5.06 27.64 5.77
C SER A 253 5.54 27.56 7.22
N LEU A 254 4.62 27.70 8.19
CA LEU A 254 4.93 27.63 9.61
C LEU A 254 5.42 26.23 10.03
N ALA A 255 4.79 25.17 9.51
CA ALA A 255 5.19 23.79 9.77
C ALA A 255 6.61 23.50 9.26
N ALA A 256 6.96 23.92 8.04
CA ALA A 256 8.32 23.79 7.51
C ALA A 256 9.34 24.59 8.34
N LYS A 257 8.98 25.79 8.82
CA LYS A 257 9.85 26.57 9.72
C LYS A 257 10.08 25.85 11.06
N ARG A 258 9.04 25.28 11.67
CA ARG A 258 9.14 24.53 12.93
C ARG A 258 10.00 23.26 12.79
N ARG A 259 9.81 22.49 11.72
CA ARG A 259 10.62 21.29 11.44
C ARG A 259 12.11 21.60 11.28
N ARG A 260 12.45 22.71 10.61
CA ARG A 260 13.84 23.21 10.52
C ARG A 260 14.43 23.56 11.89
N GLN A 261 13.65 24.22 12.75
CA GLN A 261 14.09 24.57 14.10
C GLN A 261 14.31 23.34 15.00
N MET A 262 13.54 22.26 14.80
CA MET A 262 13.70 20.99 15.51
C MET A 262 14.81 20.10 14.94
N GLY A 263 15.48 20.50 13.85
CA GLY A 263 16.54 19.72 13.21
C GLY A 263 16.05 18.52 12.40
N GLU A 264 14.75 18.45 12.09
CA GLU A 264 14.13 17.37 11.29
C GLU A 264 14.30 17.59 9.77
N GLU A 265 14.70 18.79 9.35
CA GLU A 265 14.98 19.15 7.95
C GLU A 265 16.44 19.62 7.79
N SER A 266 17.21 18.93 6.94
CA SER A 266 18.60 19.30 6.61
C SER A 266 18.67 20.58 5.76
N GLU A 267 19.56 21.52 6.12
CA GLU A 267 19.73 22.87 5.53
C GLU A 267 20.11 22.92 4.04
N THR A 268 20.32 21.78 3.37
CA THR A 268 21.15 21.72 2.15
C THR A 268 20.43 21.78 0.80
N VAL A 269 19.13 22.11 0.74
CA VAL A 269 18.46 22.34 -0.56
C VAL A 269 17.49 23.51 -0.42
N ALA A 270 17.78 24.61 -1.11
CA ALA A 270 16.87 25.75 -1.22
C ALA A 270 15.50 25.28 -1.70
N GLU A 271 14.47 25.47 -0.87
CA GLU A 271 13.09 25.31 -1.30
C GLU A 271 12.81 26.32 -2.43
N ALA A 272 12.20 25.85 -3.51
CA ALA A 272 11.69 26.76 -4.53
C ALA A 272 10.66 27.70 -3.87
N PRO A 273 10.71 29.01 -4.12
CA PRO A 273 9.69 29.94 -3.64
C PRO A 273 8.30 29.46 -4.04
N LEU A 274 7.31 29.74 -3.19
CA LEU A 274 5.90 29.63 -3.58
C LEU A 274 5.73 30.44 -4.87
N GLU A 275 5.38 29.79 -5.99
CA GLU A 275 4.86 30.54 -7.12
C GLU A 275 3.58 31.21 -6.63
N PRO A 276 3.43 32.54 -6.78
CA PRO A 276 2.14 33.17 -6.57
C PRO A 276 1.16 32.48 -7.52
N GLU A 277 0.08 31.92 -6.97
CA GLU A 277 -1.04 31.52 -7.81
C GLU A 277 -1.42 32.74 -8.66
N GLU A 278 -1.67 32.58 -9.97
CA GLU A 278 -2.22 33.68 -10.76
C GLU A 278 -3.49 34.16 -10.03
N PRO A 279 -3.51 35.43 -9.59
CA PRO A 279 -4.60 35.91 -8.76
C PRO A 279 -5.83 36.01 -9.66
N ASN A 280 -6.76 35.08 -9.51
CA ASN A 280 -8.14 35.36 -9.84
C ASN A 280 -8.65 36.37 -8.80
N GLY A 281 -8.41 37.65 -9.08
CA GLY A 281 -8.94 38.77 -8.31
C GLY A 281 -8.08 39.17 -7.12
N GLU A 282 -7.69 40.44 -7.14
CA GLU A 282 -7.24 41.29 -6.03
C GLU A 282 -7.36 40.66 -4.63
N ASN A 283 -6.26 40.11 -4.12
CA ASN A 283 -5.88 40.13 -2.70
C ASN A 283 -4.43 39.65 -2.57
N GLY A 284 -3.48 40.56 -2.79
CA GLY A 284 -2.12 40.43 -2.25
C GLY A 284 -2.16 40.65 -0.75
N GLY A 285 -2.59 39.63 0.01
CA GLY A 285 -2.65 39.66 1.46
C GLY A 285 -1.31 39.25 2.08
N GLU A 286 -0.92 39.95 3.14
CA GLU A 286 0.16 39.61 4.06
C GLU A 286 0.09 38.13 4.48
N GLU A 287 1.22 37.46 4.71
CA GLU A 287 1.28 36.08 5.25
C GLU A 287 0.47 36.01 6.55
N GLY A 288 -0.81 35.59 6.44
CA GLY A 288 -1.73 35.58 7.57
C GLY A 288 -1.23 34.63 8.64
N THR A 289 -0.83 35.14 9.80
CA THR A 289 -0.53 34.33 10.98
C THR A 289 -1.78 33.59 11.42
N ILE A 290 -1.79 32.26 11.27
CA ILE A 290 -2.82 31.40 11.87
C ILE A 290 -2.61 31.33 13.39
N SER A 291 -3.69 31.14 14.15
CA SER A 291 -3.60 30.96 15.61
C SER A 291 -2.92 29.64 15.96
N GLU A 292 -2.39 29.53 17.19
CA GLU A 292 -1.79 28.28 17.67
C GLU A 292 -2.82 27.14 17.73
N GLU A 293 -4.08 27.47 18.05
CA GLU A 293 -5.18 26.51 18.07
C GLU A 293 -5.46 25.93 16.68
N VAL A 294 -5.54 26.78 15.65
CA VAL A 294 -5.71 26.35 14.25
C VAL A 294 -4.50 25.53 13.79
N TYR A 295 -3.28 25.95 14.17
CA TYR A 295 -2.08 25.18 13.85
C TYR A 295 -2.13 23.78 14.49
N ALA A 296 -2.47 23.68 15.77
CA ALA A 296 -2.52 22.42 16.49
C ALA A 296 -3.58 21.47 15.94
N ASP A 297 -4.77 21.99 15.61
CA ASP A 297 -5.85 21.22 14.99
C ASP A 297 -5.46 20.67 13.61
N LEU A 298 -4.88 21.50 12.74
CA LEU A 298 -4.37 21.07 11.43
C LEU A 298 -3.22 20.06 11.56
N ALA A 299 -2.29 20.29 12.50
CA ALA A 299 -1.16 19.38 12.72
C ALA A 299 -1.60 18.01 13.24
N GLN A 300 -2.62 17.96 14.11
CA GLN A 300 -3.16 16.71 14.62
C GLN A 300 -3.79 15.86 13.52
N ARG A 301 -4.35 16.52 12.51
CA ARG A 301 -5.08 15.88 11.42
C ARG A 301 -4.21 15.69 10.18
N GLU A 302 -3.01 16.25 10.11
CA GLU A 302 -2.14 16.20 8.93
C GLU A 302 -1.79 14.75 8.51
N GLU A 303 -2.06 14.43 7.24
CA GLU A 303 -1.61 13.20 6.61
C GLU A 303 -0.36 13.48 5.76
N PHE A 304 0.54 12.50 5.65
CA PHE A 304 1.71 12.59 4.77
C PHE A 304 1.62 11.59 3.64
N VAL A 305 1.95 12.05 2.43
CA VAL A 305 2.03 11.25 1.22
C VAL A 305 3.50 11.01 0.89
N LEU A 306 3.91 9.75 0.83
CA LEU A 306 5.23 9.37 0.36
C LEU A 306 5.21 9.21 -1.16
N SER A 307 6.12 9.89 -1.85
CA SER A 307 6.45 9.63 -3.26
C SER A 307 7.79 8.93 -3.37
N VAL A 308 7.88 7.89 -4.21
CA VAL A 308 9.10 7.13 -4.48
C VAL A 308 9.35 7.06 -5.98
N THR A 309 10.61 7.20 -6.38
CA THR A 309 11.06 7.09 -7.78
C THR A 309 11.68 5.74 -8.09
N GLU A 310 11.76 5.39 -9.37
CA GLU A 310 12.40 4.16 -9.85
C GLU A 310 13.90 4.12 -9.51
N LYS A 311 14.55 5.27 -9.27
CA LYS A 311 15.95 5.36 -8.82
C LYS A 311 16.14 5.32 -7.30
N GLY A 312 15.07 5.04 -6.55
CA GLY A 312 15.12 4.89 -5.10
C GLY A 312 15.21 6.21 -4.34
N TYR A 313 14.79 7.33 -4.95
CA TYR A 313 14.57 8.59 -4.26
C TYR A 313 13.16 8.64 -3.68
N GLY A 314 12.97 9.37 -2.59
CA GLY A 314 11.63 9.69 -2.15
C GLY A 314 11.54 10.83 -1.16
N VAL A 315 10.31 11.29 -0.98
CA VAL A 315 9.96 12.46 -0.20
C VAL A 315 8.60 12.25 0.45
N ARG A 316 8.47 12.64 1.72
CA ARG A 316 7.17 12.80 2.36
C ARG A 316 6.68 14.22 2.14
N THR A 317 5.44 14.35 1.71
CA THR A 317 4.82 15.64 1.48
C THR A 317 3.49 15.68 2.22
N SER A 318 3.20 16.78 2.90
CA SER A 318 1.89 17.01 3.51
C SER A 318 0.76 16.80 2.48
N ALA A 319 -0.30 16.10 2.87
CA ALA A 319 -1.50 15.95 2.05
C ALA A 319 -2.14 17.31 1.73
N TYR A 320 -1.97 18.31 2.60
CA TYR A 320 -2.43 19.68 2.37
C TYR A 320 -1.69 20.37 1.23
N ASP A 321 -0.49 19.90 0.86
CA ASP A 321 0.22 20.42 -0.30
C ASP A 321 -0.48 19.98 -1.61
N TYR A 322 -1.23 18.88 -1.60
CA TYR A 322 -2.06 18.42 -2.71
C TYR A 322 -3.44 19.08 -2.68
N ARG A 323 -3.56 20.26 -3.30
CA ARG A 323 -4.84 20.97 -3.36
C ARG A 323 -5.92 20.15 -4.07
N ILE A 324 -7.15 20.23 -3.56
CA ILE A 324 -8.33 19.65 -4.20
C ILE A 324 -8.63 20.44 -5.48
N THR A 325 -8.86 19.72 -6.58
CA THR A 325 -9.16 20.27 -7.91
C THR A 325 -10.27 19.47 -8.58
N GLY A 326 -10.85 19.98 -9.65
CA GLY A 326 -11.85 19.23 -10.42
C GLY A 326 -11.25 18.02 -11.14
N ARG A 327 -11.93 16.87 -11.04
CA ARG A 327 -11.58 15.64 -11.75
C ARG A 327 -11.42 15.87 -13.26
N GLY A 328 -10.47 15.18 -13.89
CA GLY A 328 -10.24 15.22 -15.34
C GLY A 328 -9.33 16.35 -15.81
N GLY A 329 -8.82 17.17 -14.88
CA GLY A 329 -7.73 18.11 -15.14
C GLY A 329 -6.37 17.42 -15.35
N GLN A 330 -5.34 18.21 -15.67
CA GLN A 330 -3.95 17.72 -15.82
C GLN A 330 -3.24 17.50 -14.48
N GLY A 331 -3.80 18.00 -13.38
CA GLY A 331 -3.16 17.96 -12.08
C GLY A 331 -2.03 18.99 -11.90
N ILE A 332 -1.22 18.77 -10.88
CA ILE A 332 -0.09 19.59 -10.43
C ILE A 332 1.17 18.72 -10.32
N ASP A 333 2.33 19.34 -10.16
CA ASP A 333 3.58 18.59 -9.97
C ASP A 333 3.56 17.83 -8.62
N ASN A 334 3.92 16.55 -8.67
CA ASN A 334 4.03 15.65 -7.52
C ASN A 334 5.46 15.63 -6.96
N MET A 335 6.46 15.62 -7.85
CA MET A 335 7.88 15.52 -7.53
C MET A 335 8.72 16.17 -8.62
N ASP A 336 9.86 16.76 -8.26
CA ASP A 336 10.83 17.26 -9.25
C ASP A 336 11.68 16.09 -9.80
N LEU A 337 11.47 15.77 -11.09
CA LEU A 337 12.17 14.70 -11.82
C LEU A 337 13.30 15.21 -12.74
N THR A 338 13.58 16.52 -12.76
CA THR A 338 14.37 17.20 -13.80
C THR A 338 15.80 16.68 -14.01
N ARG A 339 16.47 16.20 -12.96
CA ARG A 339 17.92 15.94 -13.03
C ARG A 339 18.33 14.58 -13.57
N ARG A 340 17.40 13.62 -13.70
CA ARG A 340 17.80 12.20 -13.72
C ARG A 340 17.16 11.33 -14.78
N ASN A 341 16.19 11.79 -15.58
CA ASN A 341 15.35 10.90 -16.39
C ASN A 341 14.81 9.77 -15.48
N ASP A 342 14.04 10.20 -14.48
CA ASP A 342 13.51 9.38 -13.40
C ASP A 342 11.98 9.33 -13.55
N ALA A 343 11.36 8.30 -12.98
CA ALA A 343 9.93 8.09 -13.03
C ALA A 343 9.40 7.78 -11.64
N ILE A 344 8.16 8.20 -11.35
CA ILE A 344 7.51 7.82 -10.10
C ILE A 344 7.06 6.35 -10.19
N VAL A 345 7.35 5.58 -9.15
CA VAL A 345 6.93 4.17 -9.02
C VAL A 345 5.82 3.99 -7.99
N ALA A 346 5.74 4.83 -6.97
CA ALA A 346 4.69 4.74 -5.96
C ALA A 346 4.40 6.08 -5.29
N VAL A 347 3.10 6.34 -5.05
CA VAL A 347 2.62 7.47 -4.23
C VAL A 347 1.49 6.97 -3.34
N PHE A 348 1.67 7.02 -2.02
CA PHE A 348 0.70 6.55 -1.03
C PHE A 348 0.81 7.25 0.33
N PRO A 349 -0.30 7.34 1.11
CA PRO A 349 -0.27 7.90 2.45
C PRO A 349 0.52 7.02 3.42
N VAL A 350 1.25 7.65 4.32
CA VAL A 350 2.08 7.00 5.35
C VAL A 350 1.91 7.69 6.71
N GLY A 351 1.87 6.89 7.75
CA GLY A 351 2.01 7.33 9.14
C GLY A 351 3.47 7.55 9.53
N HIS A 352 3.69 8.22 10.67
CA HIS A 352 5.04 8.52 11.16
C HIS A 352 5.85 7.25 11.49
N ASN A 353 5.19 6.26 12.10
CA ASN A 353 5.82 5.02 12.56
C ASN A 353 5.80 3.89 11.52
N ASP A 354 5.20 4.13 10.36
CA ASP A 354 5.16 3.15 9.31
C ASP A 354 6.57 2.78 8.83
N GLN A 355 6.66 1.61 8.22
CA GLN A 355 7.82 1.20 7.43
C GLN A 355 7.40 1.04 5.98
N ILE A 356 8.38 1.01 5.09
CA ILE A 356 8.20 0.70 3.68
C ILE A 356 9.14 -0.41 3.25
N MET A 357 8.72 -1.16 2.24
CA MET A 357 9.53 -2.18 1.59
C MET A 357 9.60 -1.91 0.09
N LEU A 358 10.79 -1.70 -0.43
CA LEU A 358 11.03 -1.46 -1.85
C LEU A 358 11.70 -2.69 -2.45
N VAL A 359 11.33 -3.02 -3.67
CA VAL A 359 11.88 -4.14 -4.45
C VAL A 359 12.38 -3.62 -5.80
N THR A 360 13.56 -4.06 -6.23
CA THR A 360 14.10 -3.78 -7.57
C THR A 360 13.77 -4.88 -8.56
N ASP A 361 13.85 -4.58 -9.87
CA ASP A 361 13.88 -5.59 -10.93
C ASP A 361 15.09 -6.53 -10.82
N GLY A 362 16.18 -6.05 -10.21
CA GLY A 362 17.34 -6.83 -9.75
C GLY A 362 17.11 -7.64 -8.47
N GLY A 363 15.88 -7.69 -7.94
CA GLY A 363 15.49 -8.62 -6.87
C GLY A 363 16.06 -8.23 -5.50
N MET A 364 16.60 -7.02 -5.41
CA MET A 364 17.09 -6.43 -4.19
C MET A 364 15.91 -5.85 -3.41
N VAL A 365 15.88 -6.11 -2.10
CA VAL A 365 14.81 -5.68 -1.21
C VAL A 365 15.39 -4.87 -0.07
N ILE A 366 14.76 -3.73 0.23
CA ILE A 366 15.05 -2.95 1.43
C ILE A 366 13.75 -2.70 2.19
N ARG A 367 13.78 -2.94 3.50
CA ARG A 367 12.73 -2.53 4.44
C ARG A 367 13.31 -1.43 5.32
N CYS A 368 12.68 -0.27 5.39
CA CYS A 368 13.17 0.85 6.21
C CYS A 368 12.01 1.65 6.82
N PRO A 369 12.25 2.31 7.98
CA PRO A 369 11.25 3.19 8.57
C PRO A 369 10.99 4.43 7.72
N VAL A 370 9.75 4.90 7.76
CA VAL A 370 9.29 6.09 7.03
C VAL A 370 9.82 7.38 7.68
N HIS A 371 9.96 7.42 9.00
CA HIS A 371 10.46 8.61 9.71
C HIS A 371 11.87 9.04 9.27
N ASP A 372 12.68 8.12 8.72
CA ASP A 372 13.99 8.43 8.15
C ASP A 372 13.91 9.28 6.85
N ILE A 373 12.77 9.28 6.17
CA ILE A 373 12.57 9.96 4.89
C ILE A 373 12.15 11.39 5.17
N ARG A 374 12.83 12.37 4.56
CA ARG A 374 12.55 13.78 4.86
C ARG A 374 11.12 14.18 4.50
N ILE A 375 10.59 15.13 5.24
CA ILE A 375 9.40 15.89 4.85
C ILE A 375 9.85 17.10 4.02
N ALA A 376 9.18 17.36 2.89
CA ALA A 376 9.40 18.55 2.08
C ALA A 376 8.15 18.84 1.21
N ARG A 377 8.14 19.97 0.50
CA ARG A 377 7.11 20.29 -0.51
C ARG A 377 7.18 19.37 -1.73
N ARG A 378 6.10 19.31 -2.53
CA ARG A 378 6.02 18.49 -3.76
C ARG A 378 7.18 18.67 -4.73
N ARG A 379 7.59 19.90 -5.05
CA ARG A 379 8.68 20.19 -6.01
C ARG A 379 10.10 19.90 -5.47
N SER A 380 10.22 18.96 -4.52
CA SER A 380 11.45 18.45 -3.95
C SER A 380 11.96 17.24 -4.74
N GLN A 381 13.28 17.06 -4.79
CA GLN A 381 13.94 15.86 -5.34
C GLN A 381 13.99 14.69 -4.35
N GLY A 382 13.64 14.93 -3.08
CA GLY A 382 13.67 13.93 -2.02
C GLY A 382 15.08 13.52 -1.60
N VAL A 383 15.16 12.38 -0.92
CA VAL A 383 16.41 11.78 -0.41
C VAL A 383 16.53 10.35 -0.89
N VAL A 384 17.75 9.81 -0.86
CA VAL A 384 17.99 8.41 -1.20
C VAL A 384 17.37 7.50 -0.13
N ILE A 385 16.38 6.70 -0.54
CA ILE A 385 15.79 5.63 0.26
C ILE A 385 16.52 4.32 0.00
N PHE A 386 16.80 4.04 -1.27
CA PHE A 386 17.41 2.80 -1.73
C PHE A 386 18.53 3.13 -2.71
N LYS A 387 19.77 2.71 -2.39
CA LYS A 387 20.86 2.75 -3.37
C LYS A 387 20.69 1.62 -4.37
N VAL A 388 20.01 1.93 -5.46
CA VAL A 388 19.78 1.02 -6.59
C VAL A 388 21.09 0.79 -7.36
N GLY A 389 21.29 -0.44 -7.84
CA GLY A 389 22.46 -0.81 -8.66
C GLY A 389 22.46 -0.13 -10.03
N GLU A 390 23.59 -0.19 -10.74
CA GLU A 390 23.68 0.31 -12.11
C GLU A 390 22.80 -0.54 -13.04
N GLY A 391 21.89 0.10 -13.77
CA GLY A 391 20.93 -0.57 -14.67
C GLY A 391 19.72 -1.21 -13.97
N GLU A 392 19.67 -1.22 -12.63
CA GLU A 392 18.51 -1.65 -11.86
C GLU A 392 17.53 -0.48 -11.64
N ARG A 393 16.27 -0.82 -11.36
CA ARG A 393 15.25 0.14 -10.92
C ARG A 393 14.31 -0.45 -9.88
N VAL A 394 13.78 0.39 -8.99
CA VAL A 394 12.66 0.05 -8.10
C VAL A 394 11.43 -0.20 -8.95
N VAL A 395 10.74 -1.31 -8.70
CA VAL A 395 9.55 -1.73 -9.46
C VAL A 395 8.28 -1.76 -8.61
N SER A 396 8.39 -1.97 -7.30
CA SER A 396 7.23 -1.98 -6.40
C SER A 396 7.62 -1.54 -5.00
N VAL A 397 6.67 -0.90 -4.30
CA VAL A 397 6.83 -0.37 -2.95
C VAL A 397 5.60 -0.72 -2.12
N ALA A 398 5.80 -1.46 -1.04
CA ALA A 398 4.74 -1.79 -0.08
C ALA A 398 4.86 -0.92 1.18
N ARG A 399 3.71 -0.43 1.67
CA ARG A 399 3.56 0.16 3.00
C ARG A 399 3.43 -0.95 4.05
N LEU A 400 4.06 -0.74 5.20
CA LEU A 400 3.92 -1.57 6.39
C LEU A 400 3.43 -0.66 7.51
N PRO A 401 2.13 -0.64 7.79
CA PRO A 401 1.62 0.10 8.93
C PRO A 401 2.22 -0.50 10.21
N GLU A 402 2.40 0.35 11.23
CA GLU A 402 2.67 -0.13 12.58
C GLU A 402 1.48 -0.99 13.05
N GLU A 403 1.75 -2.21 13.51
CA GLU A 403 0.73 -3.04 14.13
C GLU A 403 0.33 -2.36 15.45
N SER A 404 -0.94 -2.00 15.62
CA SER A 404 -1.46 -1.62 16.93
C SER A 404 -1.37 -2.83 17.84
N ASP A 405 -0.69 -2.69 18.98
CA ASP A 405 -0.53 -3.70 20.05
C ASP A 405 -1.88 -4.07 20.73
N GLU A 406 -2.92 -4.40 19.97
CA GLU A 406 -4.17 -4.96 20.51
C GLU A 406 -4.10 -6.49 20.68
N ASN A 407 -2.99 -7.12 20.29
CA ASN A 407 -2.77 -8.54 20.51
C ASN A 407 -1.74 -8.73 21.63
N GLY A 408 -2.24 -8.87 22.86
CA GLY A 408 -1.45 -9.05 24.07
C GLY A 408 -0.32 -10.06 23.89
N ALA A 409 0.92 -9.56 23.95
CA ALA A 409 2.07 -10.37 24.21
C ALA A 409 1.89 -11.03 25.59
N ALA A 410 1.85 -12.36 25.60
CA ALA A 410 2.18 -13.10 26.80
C ALA A 410 3.64 -12.75 27.14
N ASP A 411 3.86 -12.16 28.30
CA ASP A 411 5.19 -11.97 28.87
C ASP A 411 5.90 -13.33 28.96
N ASP A 412 6.90 -13.53 28.11
CA ASP A 412 7.96 -14.49 28.34
C ASP A 412 8.85 -13.92 29.46
N ALA A 413 8.48 -14.20 30.70
CA ALA A 413 9.31 -14.04 31.87
C ALA A 413 9.40 -15.38 32.61
N ASP A 414 10.42 -16.17 32.27
CA ASP A 414 11.16 -16.94 33.27
C ASP A 414 12.54 -17.32 32.71
N GLU A 415 13.51 -16.41 32.90
CA GLU A 415 14.91 -16.77 32.98
C GLU A 415 15.12 -17.68 34.20
N ALA A 416 15.48 -18.93 33.94
CA ALA A 416 15.92 -19.85 34.98
C ALA A 416 17.21 -19.31 35.66
N PRO A 417 17.27 -19.22 36.99
CA PRO A 417 18.49 -18.80 37.67
C PRO A 417 19.51 -19.94 37.72
N ASP A 418 20.74 -19.55 37.36
CA ASP A 418 21.99 -20.28 37.36
C ASP A 418 22.33 -20.86 38.75
N HIS A 419 22.46 -22.18 38.86
CA HIS A 419 22.90 -22.85 40.09
C HIS A 419 24.44 -22.94 40.10
N GLN A 420 25.10 -21.93 40.69
CA GLN A 420 26.51 -22.05 41.08
C GLN A 420 26.64 -22.89 42.35
N GLN A 421 27.38 -23.99 42.23
CA GLN A 421 27.89 -24.80 43.33
C GLN A 421 28.91 -23.99 44.13
N SER A 422 28.70 -23.88 45.44
CA SER A 422 29.77 -23.63 46.40
C SER A 422 30.03 -24.90 47.21
N SER A 423 31.21 -25.48 46.98
CA SER A 423 31.85 -26.40 47.90
C SER A 423 32.57 -25.59 48.97
N GLU A 424 32.29 -25.84 50.25
CA GLU A 424 33.26 -25.76 51.33
C GLU A 424 32.72 -26.56 52.53
N GLY A 425 33.57 -27.43 53.08
CA GLY A 425 33.24 -28.32 54.19
C GLY A 425 33.62 -27.74 55.55
N ASP A 426 33.64 -28.66 56.52
CA ASP A 426 34.13 -28.55 57.90
C ASP A 426 33.08 -28.11 58.93
N THR A 427 32.40 -29.07 59.59
CA THR A 427 32.78 -29.60 60.92
C THR A 427 31.96 -30.84 61.25
#